data_AF-A0A413FZ80-F1
#
_entry.id   AF-A0A413FZ80-F1
#
_cell.length_a   1.000
_cell.length_b   1.000
_cell.length_c   1.000
_cell.angle_alpha   90.00
_cell.angle_beta   90.00
_cell.angle_gamma   90.00
#
_symmetry.space_group_name_H-M   'P 1'
#
loop_
_entity.id
_entity.type
_entity.pdbx_description
1 polymer ?
#
loop_
_entity_poly.entity_id
_entity_poly.type
_entity_poly.pdbx_seq_one_letter_code
_entity_poly.pdbx_strand_id
1 'polypeptide(L)'
;MSDIKGKSLSFGGINTRDLAPQVENLTLKGGDGKIDATFSTVDAAYGSLVKYYVVTANTHMPSGPSDGVSVMVMPGAGTLSCVLSGLTNGVVHHVRVFIRCTYGWQTSPMAYGVCTPMAGIAISTLAVGSEVKLNLGGVPYNHLIVHQGNPDTTLYDTSCNGAWLLIKDIYNQIAWTTNEKGDYSLTTSLSYLNTTYFGLFDPNIQTSIKQIKIPYVAGNAKPGVVKFGEEGVSCKLFWLSAIEVGFNYNSTDPMRDGAKLDYFDLTGNSVGNAKRIGL
;
A
#
# COMPACT_ATOMS: atom_id res chain seq x y z
N MET A 1 -40.67 -23.26 -31.88
CA MET A 1 -39.64 -22.51 -32.65
C MET A 1 -40.34 -21.34 -33.31
N SER A 2 -40.41 -20.19 -32.63
CA SER A 2 -40.98 -18.97 -33.20
C SER A 2 -39.85 -18.08 -33.71
N ASP A 3 -40.03 -17.64 -34.95
CA ASP A 3 -39.18 -16.72 -35.70
C ASP A 3 -38.78 -15.48 -34.91
N ILE A 4 -37.48 -15.14 -34.93
CA ILE A 4 -36.98 -13.82 -34.55
C ILE A 4 -36.15 -13.29 -35.72
N LYS A 5 -36.82 -12.54 -36.61
CA LYS A 5 -36.18 -11.80 -37.70
C LYS A 5 -35.46 -10.58 -37.14
N GLY A 6 -34.15 -10.51 -37.36
CA GLY A 6 -33.32 -9.35 -37.00
C GLY A 6 -33.57 -8.15 -37.91
N LYS A 7 -33.58 -6.95 -37.32
CA LYS A 7 -33.39 -5.70 -38.07
C LYS A 7 -31.89 -5.49 -38.30
N SER A 8 -31.51 -5.18 -39.53
CA SER A 8 -30.18 -4.67 -39.87
C SER A 8 -30.04 -3.23 -39.40
N LEU A 9 -28.93 -2.91 -38.73
CA LEU A 9 -28.45 -1.54 -38.55
C LEU A 9 -26.95 -1.46 -38.81
N SER A 10 -26.57 -0.34 -39.41
CA SER A 10 -25.29 -0.02 -40.07
C SER A 10 -24.07 0.02 -39.13
N PHE A 11 -22.91 -0.37 -39.70
CA PHE A 11 -21.54 -0.13 -39.25
C PHE A 11 -21.26 -0.19 -37.73
N GLY A 12 -20.76 -1.34 -37.26
CA GLY A 12 -20.25 -1.50 -35.88
C GLY A 12 -20.52 -2.87 -35.24
N GLY A 13 -21.37 -3.72 -35.84
CA GLY A 13 -21.39 -5.17 -35.59
C GLY A 13 -21.63 -5.63 -34.14
N ILE A 14 -22.42 -4.91 -33.34
CA ILE A 14 -22.98 -5.44 -32.09
C ILE A 14 -24.24 -6.22 -32.45
N ASN A 15 -24.22 -7.54 -32.26
CA ASN A 15 -25.37 -8.40 -32.55
C ASN A 15 -26.30 -8.41 -31.34
N THR A 16 -27.45 -7.75 -31.47
CA THR A 16 -28.48 -7.67 -30.42
C THR A 16 -29.44 -8.86 -30.43
N ARG A 17 -29.05 -10.05 -30.93
CA ARG A 17 -29.82 -11.26 -30.61
C ARG A 17 -29.81 -11.42 -29.10
N ASP A 18 -30.98 -11.26 -28.49
CA ASP A 18 -31.27 -11.21 -27.05
C ASP A 18 -30.63 -12.38 -26.27
N LEU A 19 -29.36 -12.23 -25.94
CA LEU A 19 -28.83 -12.64 -24.66
C LEU A 19 -29.04 -11.40 -23.80
N ALA A 20 -29.91 -11.45 -22.79
CA ALA A 20 -30.03 -10.32 -21.87
C ALA A 20 -28.63 -10.00 -21.36
N PRO A 21 -28.08 -8.79 -21.61
CA PRO A 21 -26.70 -8.52 -21.27
C PRO A 21 -26.60 -8.36 -19.75
N GLN A 22 -26.27 -9.43 -19.04
CA GLN A 22 -26.33 -9.54 -17.58
C GLN A 22 -24.96 -9.37 -16.90
N VAL A 23 -24.07 -8.55 -17.45
CA VAL A 23 -22.94 -8.07 -16.64
C VAL A 23 -23.48 -6.98 -15.73
N GLU A 24 -23.71 -7.36 -14.48
CA GLU A 24 -24.16 -6.49 -13.41
C GLU A 24 -23.01 -6.20 -12.43
N ASN A 25 -23.24 -5.24 -11.54
CA ASN A 25 -22.35 -4.94 -10.41
C ASN A 25 -20.91 -4.56 -10.80
N LEU A 26 -20.72 -3.86 -11.92
CA LEU A 26 -19.41 -3.29 -12.26
C LEU A 26 -18.99 -2.30 -11.17
N THR A 27 -17.96 -2.64 -10.43
CA THR A 27 -17.35 -1.80 -9.39
C THR A 27 -15.95 -1.42 -9.83
N LEU A 28 -15.61 -0.14 -9.67
CA LEU A 28 -14.34 0.43 -10.10
C LEU A 28 -13.64 1.07 -8.91
N LYS A 29 -12.35 0.75 -8.73
CA LYS A 29 -11.50 1.39 -7.73
C LYS A 29 -10.28 2.00 -8.42
N GLY A 30 -10.17 3.32 -8.33
CA GLY A 30 -9.03 4.06 -8.86
C GLY A 30 -7.80 3.87 -7.99
N GLY A 31 -6.65 3.67 -8.61
CA GLY A 31 -5.34 3.70 -8.00
C GLY A 31 -4.37 4.55 -8.83
N ASP A 32 -3.09 4.47 -8.52
CA ASP A 32 -2.06 5.20 -9.26
C ASP A 32 -1.88 4.64 -10.67
N GLY A 33 -2.34 5.41 -11.66
CA GLY A 33 -2.30 5.07 -13.08
C GLY A 33 -3.08 3.81 -13.44
N LYS A 34 -4.01 3.38 -12.58
CA LYS A 34 -4.73 2.12 -12.74
C LYS A 34 -6.17 2.15 -12.22
N ILE A 35 -6.99 1.25 -12.73
CA ILE A 35 -8.34 0.97 -12.22
C ILE A 35 -8.47 -0.53 -11.97
N ASP A 36 -8.75 -0.90 -10.74
CA ASP A 36 -9.18 -2.26 -10.38
C ASP A 36 -10.69 -2.36 -10.66
N ALA A 37 -11.07 -3.24 -11.58
CA ALA A 37 -12.46 -3.46 -11.97
C ALA A 37 -12.94 -4.84 -11.53
N THR A 38 -14.11 -4.90 -10.90
CA THR A 38 -14.81 -6.16 -10.58
C THR A 38 -16.22 -6.16 -11.14
N PHE A 39 -16.71 -7.31 -11.59
CA PHE A 39 -18.03 -7.44 -12.21
C PHE A 39 -18.56 -8.87 -12.11
N SER A 40 -19.89 -9.02 -12.16
CA SER A 40 -20.55 -10.33 -12.16
C SER A 40 -20.43 -11.02 -13.52
N THR A 41 -20.29 -12.34 -13.51
CA THR A 41 -20.44 -13.16 -14.72
C THR A 41 -21.86 -13.06 -15.25
N VAL A 42 -22.04 -13.38 -16.54
CA VAL A 42 -23.40 -13.62 -17.07
C VAL A 42 -24.08 -14.76 -16.31
N ASP A 43 -25.42 -14.82 -16.39
CA ASP A 43 -26.19 -15.93 -15.84
C ASP A 43 -25.69 -17.28 -16.40
N ALA A 44 -25.65 -18.28 -15.52
CA ALA A 44 -25.18 -19.62 -15.81
C ALA A 44 -25.86 -20.26 -17.03
N ALA A 45 -27.13 -19.94 -17.31
CA ALA A 45 -27.86 -20.40 -18.48
C ALA A 45 -27.18 -19.99 -19.81
N TYR A 46 -26.41 -18.90 -19.81
CA TYR A 46 -25.70 -18.37 -20.97
C TYR A 46 -24.19 -18.54 -20.90
N GLY A 47 -23.65 -19.05 -19.79
CA GLY A 47 -22.21 -19.17 -19.56
C GLY A 47 -21.48 -19.97 -20.65
N SER A 48 -22.11 -21.01 -21.19
CA SER A 48 -21.56 -21.84 -22.28
C SER A 48 -21.35 -21.10 -23.60
N LEU A 49 -21.98 -19.94 -23.77
CA LEU A 49 -21.87 -19.11 -24.97
C LEU A 49 -20.76 -18.07 -24.87
N VAL A 50 -20.23 -17.82 -23.66
CA VAL A 50 -19.20 -16.81 -23.42
C VAL A 50 -17.82 -17.40 -23.68
N LYS A 51 -17.04 -16.73 -24.53
CA LYS A 51 -15.64 -17.09 -24.81
C LYS A 51 -14.69 -16.37 -23.88
N TYR A 52 -14.90 -15.07 -23.68
CA TYR A 52 -14.14 -14.21 -22.78
C TYR A 52 -14.81 -12.84 -22.65
N TYR A 53 -14.38 -12.07 -21.67
CA TYR A 53 -14.75 -10.67 -21.46
C TYR A 53 -13.59 -9.77 -21.86
N VAL A 54 -13.90 -8.53 -22.22
CA VAL A 54 -12.93 -7.46 -22.39
C VAL A 54 -13.42 -6.25 -21.61
N VAL A 55 -12.62 -5.79 -20.66
CA VAL A 55 -12.88 -4.54 -19.95
C VAL A 55 -12.04 -3.47 -20.61
N THR A 56 -12.67 -2.39 -21.06
CA THR A 56 -12.02 -1.30 -21.78
C THR A 56 -12.23 0.02 -21.05
N ALA A 57 -11.18 0.83 -20.97
CA ALA A 57 -11.19 2.17 -20.40
C ALA A 57 -10.70 3.21 -21.40
N ASN A 58 -11.38 4.35 -21.44
CA ASN A 58 -11.00 5.51 -22.27
C ASN A 58 -11.50 6.82 -21.64
N THR A 59 -11.08 7.97 -22.15
CA THR A 59 -11.54 9.31 -21.70
C THR A 59 -12.96 9.65 -22.18
N HIS A 60 -13.57 8.79 -22.97
CA HIS A 60 -14.97 8.82 -23.39
C HIS A 60 -15.56 7.42 -23.30
N MET A 61 -16.90 7.31 -23.34
CA MET A 61 -17.56 6.01 -23.26
C MET A 61 -17.07 5.07 -24.37
N PRO A 62 -16.44 3.92 -24.03
CA PRO A 62 -15.92 3.01 -25.04
C PRO A 62 -17.03 2.51 -25.98
N SER A 63 -16.78 2.68 -27.28
CA SER A 63 -17.65 2.23 -28.37
C SER A 63 -17.42 0.77 -28.75
N GLY A 64 -16.24 0.22 -28.41
CA GLY A 64 -15.89 -1.17 -28.67
C GLY A 64 -14.75 -1.71 -27.78
N PRO A 65 -14.45 -3.01 -27.88
CA PRO A 65 -13.49 -3.71 -27.01
C PRO A 65 -12.01 -3.36 -27.26
N SER A 66 -11.72 -2.55 -28.28
CA SER A 66 -10.37 -2.08 -28.60
C SER A 66 -10.26 -0.55 -28.52
N ASP A 67 -11.28 0.10 -27.98
CA ASP A 67 -11.40 1.56 -27.92
C ASP A 67 -10.74 2.10 -26.64
N GLY A 68 -9.42 1.95 -26.56
CA GLY A 68 -8.61 2.39 -25.42
C GLY A 68 -7.88 1.24 -24.73
N VAL A 69 -7.52 1.46 -23.46
CA VAL A 69 -6.82 0.45 -22.65
C VAL A 69 -7.78 -0.69 -22.38
N SER A 70 -7.42 -1.90 -22.82
CA SER A 70 -8.32 -3.05 -22.79
C SER A 70 -7.64 -4.27 -22.19
N VAL A 71 -8.37 -5.00 -21.34
CA VAL A 71 -7.88 -6.22 -20.69
C VAL A 71 -8.87 -7.35 -20.94
N MET A 72 -8.34 -8.46 -21.44
CA MET A 72 -9.10 -9.70 -21.64
C MET A 72 -9.20 -10.47 -20.31
N VAL A 73 -10.39 -10.95 -20.00
CA VAL A 73 -10.67 -11.76 -18.80
C VAL A 73 -11.32 -13.07 -19.23
N MET A 74 -10.75 -14.19 -18.81
CA MET A 74 -11.30 -15.50 -19.12
C MET A 74 -12.59 -15.76 -18.33
N PRO A 75 -13.53 -16.55 -18.88
CA PRO A 75 -14.76 -16.91 -18.15
C PRO A 75 -14.45 -17.67 -16.86
N GLY A 76 -15.31 -17.47 -15.86
CA GLY A 76 -15.26 -18.15 -14.58
C GLY A 76 -16.63 -18.14 -13.93
N ALA A 77 -16.73 -18.53 -12.66
CA ALA A 77 -17.96 -18.48 -11.88
C ALA A 77 -17.92 -17.31 -10.89
N GLY A 78 -19.05 -16.62 -10.70
CA GLY A 78 -19.22 -15.60 -9.67
C GLY A 78 -18.72 -14.21 -10.08
N THR A 79 -17.78 -13.65 -9.31
CA THR A 79 -17.22 -12.32 -9.57
C THR A 79 -15.88 -12.44 -10.29
N LEU A 80 -15.74 -11.71 -11.40
CA LEU A 80 -14.49 -11.59 -12.15
C LEU A 80 -13.81 -10.26 -11.81
N SER A 81 -12.49 -10.22 -11.96
CA SER A 81 -11.69 -9.02 -11.68
C SER A 81 -10.56 -8.84 -12.68
N CYS A 82 -10.21 -7.58 -12.99
CA CYS A 82 -9.02 -7.24 -13.75
C CYS A 82 -8.47 -5.87 -13.36
N VAL A 83 -7.23 -5.59 -13.77
CA VAL A 83 -6.58 -4.29 -13.55
C VAL A 83 -6.28 -3.65 -14.90
N LEU A 84 -6.87 -2.48 -15.14
CA LEU A 84 -6.52 -1.60 -16.26
C LEU A 84 -5.33 -0.72 -15.81
N SER A 85 -4.21 -0.76 -16.53
CA SER A 85 -2.98 -0.03 -16.16
C SER A 85 -2.55 0.93 -17.26
N GLY A 86 -1.72 1.91 -16.92
CA GLY A 86 -1.23 2.92 -17.88
C GLY A 86 -2.22 4.05 -18.14
N LEU A 87 -3.15 4.27 -17.21
CA LEU A 87 -4.15 5.33 -17.28
C LEU A 87 -3.57 6.64 -16.73
N THR A 88 -4.03 7.77 -17.24
CA THR A 88 -3.62 9.08 -16.73
C THR A 88 -4.35 9.40 -15.43
N ASN A 89 -3.59 9.71 -14.37
CA ASN A 89 -4.14 10.15 -13.09
C ASN A 89 -4.84 11.52 -13.19
N GLY A 90 -5.89 11.70 -12.40
CA GLY A 90 -6.64 12.96 -12.32
C GLY A 90 -7.59 13.21 -13.50
N VAL A 91 -7.67 12.26 -14.43
CA VAL A 91 -8.56 12.29 -15.59
C VAL A 91 -9.70 11.30 -15.38
N VAL A 92 -10.93 11.68 -15.70
CA VAL A 92 -12.08 10.76 -15.68
C VAL A 92 -11.91 9.74 -16.80
N HIS A 93 -11.90 8.46 -16.45
CA HIS A 93 -11.97 7.35 -17.41
C HIS A 93 -13.34 6.68 -17.34
N HIS A 94 -13.91 6.46 -18.50
CA HIS A 94 -15.11 5.68 -18.73
C HIS A 94 -14.71 4.22 -18.96
N VAL A 95 -15.27 3.32 -18.16
CA VAL A 95 -14.97 1.89 -18.21
C VAL A 95 -16.22 1.12 -18.66
N ARG A 96 -16.04 0.19 -19.59
CA ARG A 96 -17.12 -0.65 -20.10
C ARG A 96 -16.68 -2.10 -20.26
N VAL A 97 -17.58 -3.04 -19.97
CA VAL A 97 -17.36 -4.46 -20.21
C VAL A 97 -18.04 -4.89 -21.52
N PHE A 98 -17.26 -5.55 -22.36
CA PHE A 98 -17.69 -6.22 -23.57
C PHE A 98 -17.55 -7.73 -23.40
N ILE A 99 -18.48 -8.46 -23.98
CA ILE A 99 -18.53 -9.92 -23.92
C ILE A 99 -18.29 -10.43 -25.34
N ARG A 100 -17.30 -11.30 -25.52
CA ARG A 100 -17.18 -12.08 -26.74
C ARG A 100 -17.95 -13.38 -26.56
N CYS A 101 -19.04 -13.53 -27.30
CA CYS A 101 -19.83 -14.76 -27.33
C CYS A 101 -19.71 -15.49 -28.68
N THR A 102 -20.30 -16.67 -28.77
CA THR A 102 -20.38 -17.45 -30.02
C THR A 102 -21.01 -16.66 -31.17
N TYR A 103 -21.93 -15.74 -30.88
CA TYR A 103 -22.71 -15.00 -31.87
C TYR A 103 -22.19 -13.58 -32.17
N GLY A 104 -21.14 -13.13 -31.48
CA GLY A 104 -20.61 -11.79 -31.71
C GLY A 104 -20.10 -11.10 -30.45
N TRP A 105 -20.04 -9.77 -30.55
CA TRP A 105 -19.78 -8.88 -29.42
C TRP A 105 -21.09 -8.40 -28.83
N GLN A 106 -21.14 -8.35 -27.50
CA GLN A 106 -22.27 -7.84 -26.73
C GLN A 106 -21.78 -7.01 -25.55
N THR A 107 -22.65 -6.14 -25.02
CA THR A 107 -22.37 -5.32 -23.84
C THR A 107 -23.70 -4.89 -23.21
N SER A 108 -23.72 -4.70 -21.90
CA SER A 108 -24.89 -4.18 -21.19
C SER A 108 -24.79 -2.67 -21.03
N PRO A 109 -25.91 -1.91 -21.09
CA PRO A 109 -25.94 -0.54 -20.59
C PRO A 109 -25.48 -0.43 -19.13
N MET A 110 -25.73 -1.47 -18.31
CA MET A 110 -25.33 -1.52 -16.89
C MET A 110 -23.87 -1.93 -16.67
N ALA A 111 -23.19 -2.42 -17.71
CA ALA A 111 -21.79 -2.81 -17.66
C ALA A 111 -20.86 -1.64 -17.95
N TYR A 112 -21.20 -0.47 -17.39
CA TYR A 112 -20.53 0.79 -17.62
C TYR A 112 -20.39 1.55 -16.30
N GLY A 113 -19.24 2.20 -16.11
CA GLY A 113 -18.98 3.06 -14.98
C GLY A 113 -17.92 4.11 -15.32
N VAL A 114 -17.71 5.05 -14.41
CA VAL A 114 -16.65 6.05 -14.52
C VAL A 114 -15.78 5.99 -13.27
N CYS A 115 -14.48 6.22 -13.46
CA CYS A 115 -13.52 6.25 -12.37
C CYS A 115 -12.40 7.24 -12.70
N THR A 116 -11.92 7.95 -11.68
CA THR A 116 -10.76 8.84 -11.80
C THR A 116 -9.60 8.19 -11.03
N PRO A 117 -8.63 7.54 -11.69
CA PRO A 117 -7.43 7.06 -11.03
C PRO A 117 -6.67 8.24 -10.47
N MET A 118 -6.09 8.08 -9.29
CA MET A 118 -5.35 9.13 -8.61
C MET A 118 -4.04 8.56 -8.12
N ALA A 119 -2.95 9.28 -8.42
CA ALA A 119 -1.68 9.03 -7.78
C ALA A 119 -1.87 9.23 -6.28
N GLY A 120 -1.42 8.25 -5.48
CA GLY A 120 -1.27 8.49 -4.06
C GLY A 120 -0.27 9.63 -3.82
N ILE A 121 -0.36 10.27 -2.66
CA ILE A 121 0.71 11.18 -2.22
C ILE A 121 1.83 10.30 -1.68
N ALA A 122 3.04 10.43 -2.25
CA ALA A 122 4.20 9.71 -1.75
C ALA A 122 4.49 10.13 -0.31
N ILE A 123 4.68 9.16 0.60
CA ILE A 123 4.93 9.45 2.02
C ILE A 123 6.20 10.31 2.19
N SER A 124 7.18 10.17 1.29
CA SER A 124 8.41 10.98 1.28
C SER A 124 8.21 12.47 0.98
N THR A 125 7.04 12.89 0.48
CA THR A 125 6.74 14.31 0.21
C THR A 125 5.90 14.96 1.31
N LEU A 126 5.41 14.16 2.26
CA LEU A 126 4.63 14.66 3.39
C LEU A 126 5.56 15.31 4.43
N ALA A 127 5.10 16.41 5.02
CA ALA A 127 5.85 17.12 6.05
C ALA A 127 5.98 16.27 7.34
N VAL A 128 7.09 16.43 8.05
CA VAL A 128 7.26 15.87 9.40
C VAL A 128 6.11 16.33 10.31
N GLY A 129 5.55 15.40 11.07
CA GLY A 129 4.34 15.59 11.89
C GLY A 129 3.02 15.30 11.18
N SER A 130 3.03 15.02 9.88
CA SER A 130 1.84 14.55 9.16
C SER A 130 1.46 13.14 9.62
N GLU A 131 0.16 12.83 9.53
CA GLU A 131 -0.38 11.50 9.84
C GLU A 131 -0.69 10.72 8.56
N VAL A 132 -0.33 9.44 8.56
CA VAL A 132 -0.71 8.47 7.55
C VAL A 132 -1.40 7.28 8.21
N LYS A 133 -2.40 6.70 7.55
CA LYS A 133 -3.10 5.52 8.04
C LYS A 133 -2.55 4.27 7.38
N LEU A 134 -2.06 3.33 8.20
CA LEU A 134 -1.63 2.01 7.75
C LEU A 134 -2.45 0.96 8.50
N ASN A 135 -2.84 -0.11 7.82
CA ASN A 135 -3.55 -1.20 8.45
C ASN A 135 -2.55 -2.14 9.15
N LEU A 136 -2.93 -2.56 10.36
CA LEU A 136 -2.29 -3.61 11.14
C LEU A 136 -3.35 -4.67 11.46
N GLY A 137 -3.21 -5.86 10.89
CA GLY A 137 -4.20 -6.93 11.04
C GLY A 137 -5.58 -6.55 10.50
N GLY A 138 -5.63 -5.74 9.43
CA GLY A 138 -6.87 -5.24 8.83
C GLY A 138 -7.52 -4.06 9.57
N VAL A 139 -6.93 -3.57 10.66
CA VAL A 139 -7.43 -2.42 11.42
C VAL A 139 -6.56 -1.19 11.12
N PRO A 140 -7.14 -0.02 10.77
CA PRO A 140 -6.36 1.17 10.45
C PRO A 140 -5.80 1.85 11.72
N TYR A 141 -4.49 2.13 11.73
CA TYR A 141 -3.80 2.88 12.79
C TYR A 141 -3.11 4.13 12.23
N ASN A 142 -3.10 5.20 13.04
CA ASN A 142 -2.41 6.43 12.69
C ASN A 142 -0.91 6.29 12.96
N HIS A 143 -0.11 6.62 11.95
CA HIS A 143 1.34 6.69 12.01
C HIS A 143 1.76 8.12 11.71
N LEU A 144 2.63 8.66 12.56
CA LEU A 144 3.22 9.99 12.42
C LEU A 144 4.52 9.89 11.64
N ILE A 145 4.72 10.80 10.70
CA ILE A 145 6.02 10.97 10.04
C ILE A 145 6.94 11.70 11.00
N VAL A 146 7.97 11.01 11.50
CA VAL A 146 8.87 11.54 12.52
C VAL A 146 10.18 12.12 11.97
N HIS A 147 10.58 11.72 10.76
CA HIS A 147 11.75 12.24 10.07
C HIS A 147 11.68 11.94 8.56
N GLN A 148 12.35 12.77 7.76
CA GLN A 148 12.52 12.57 6.32
C GLN A 148 14.00 12.57 5.97
N GLY A 149 14.45 11.55 5.26
CA GLY A 149 15.84 11.40 4.85
C GLY A 149 16.63 10.48 5.79
N ASN A 150 17.94 10.70 5.86
CA ASN A 150 18.83 10.02 6.79
C ASN A 150 19.07 10.96 8.00
N PRO A 151 18.82 10.51 9.25
CA PRO A 151 19.00 11.34 10.44
C PRO A 151 20.42 11.87 10.66
N ASP A 152 21.43 11.06 10.37
CA ASP A 152 22.84 11.41 10.46
C ASP A 152 23.65 10.44 9.60
N THR A 153 24.17 10.93 8.46
CA THR A 153 24.92 10.10 7.49
C THR A 153 26.26 9.60 8.02
N THR A 154 26.72 10.07 9.19
CA THR A 154 27.92 9.56 9.86
C THR A 154 27.65 8.34 10.75
N LEU A 155 26.39 8.16 11.20
CA LEU A 155 25.97 7.06 12.08
C LEU A 155 25.11 6.04 11.34
N TYR A 156 24.18 6.50 10.50
CA TYR A 156 23.26 5.64 9.77
C TYR A 156 23.75 5.44 8.33
N ASP A 157 23.71 4.22 7.84
CA ASP A 157 24.08 3.92 6.47
C ASP A 157 23.05 4.47 5.45
N THR A 158 23.33 4.33 4.16
CA THR A 158 22.45 4.83 3.09
C THR A 158 21.08 4.13 3.05
N SER A 159 20.94 2.94 3.66
CA SER A 159 19.66 2.23 3.74
C SER A 159 18.65 3.00 4.60
N CYS A 160 19.12 3.81 5.54
CA CYS A 160 18.31 4.61 6.44
C CYS A 160 17.71 5.88 5.80
N ASN A 161 18.05 6.19 4.55
CA ASN A 161 17.46 7.33 3.82
C ASN A 161 16.01 7.02 3.40
N GLY A 162 15.01 7.67 4.03
CA GLY A 162 13.60 7.47 3.70
C GLY A 162 12.65 8.22 4.64
N ALA A 163 11.36 7.90 4.58
CA ALA A 163 10.39 8.41 5.55
C ALA A 163 10.35 7.50 6.79
N TRP A 164 10.48 8.09 7.97
CA TRP A 164 10.45 7.40 9.25
C TRP A 164 9.08 7.58 9.88
N LEU A 165 8.44 6.49 10.29
CA LEU A 165 7.09 6.50 10.82
C LEU A 165 7.05 5.96 12.25
N LEU A 166 6.27 6.62 13.11
CA LEU A 166 5.99 6.20 14.48
C LEU A 166 4.49 5.99 14.66
N ILE A 167 4.06 4.83 15.15
CA ILE A 167 2.66 4.62 15.51
C ILE A 167 2.26 5.53 16.67
N LYS A 168 1.11 6.21 16.56
CA LYS A 168 0.67 7.21 17.54
C LYS A 168 0.13 6.59 18.84
N ASP A 169 -0.48 5.42 18.73
CA ASP A 169 -1.13 4.72 19.84
C ASP A 169 -0.36 3.43 20.19
N ILE A 170 -0.54 2.96 21.43
CA ILE A 170 0.02 1.67 21.87
C ILE A 170 -0.74 0.56 21.17
N TYR A 171 -0.07 -0.16 20.27
CA TYR A 171 -0.64 -1.36 19.63
C TYR A 171 -0.75 -2.52 20.63
N ASN A 172 0.34 -2.80 21.35
CA ASN A 172 0.39 -3.85 22.36
C ASN A 172 1.48 -3.60 23.40
N GLN A 173 1.46 -4.38 24.47
CA GLN A 173 2.51 -4.42 25.48
C GLN A 173 3.18 -5.79 25.43
N ILE A 174 4.51 -5.79 25.35
CA ILE A 174 5.34 -7.00 25.38
C ILE A 174 6.42 -6.82 26.45
N ALA A 175 6.82 -7.91 27.09
CA ALA A 175 7.91 -7.87 28.06
C ALA A 175 9.24 -7.54 27.35
N TRP A 176 9.98 -6.57 27.90
CA TRP A 176 11.37 -6.36 27.51
C TRP A 176 12.21 -7.51 28.06
N THR A 177 12.60 -8.44 27.19
CA THR A 177 13.48 -9.54 27.57
C THR A 177 14.76 -9.48 26.74
N THR A 178 15.86 -9.24 27.44
CA THR A 178 17.22 -9.31 26.88
C THR A 178 17.81 -10.69 27.18
N ASN A 179 18.81 -11.07 26.40
CA ASN A 179 19.73 -12.10 26.85
C ASN A 179 20.54 -11.62 28.08
N GLU A 180 21.31 -12.52 28.70
CA GLU A 180 22.19 -12.22 29.83
C GLU A 180 23.21 -11.08 29.55
N LYS A 181 23.43 -10.75 28.27
CA LYS A 181 24.38 -9.73 27.82
C LYS A 181 23.78 -8.34 27.66
N GLY A 182 22.45 -8.21 27.73
CA GLY A 182 21.77 -6.93 27.50
C GLY A 182 21.87 -6.44 26.05
N ASP A 183 22.09 -7.32 25.08
CA ASP A 183 22.31 -6.94 23.68
C ASP A 183 20.98 -6.67 22.96
N TYR A 184 20.78 -5.44 22.49
CA TYR A 184 19.56 -5.05 21.78
C TYR A 184 19.29 -5.90 20.53
N SER A 185 20.34 -6.24 19.78
CA SER A 185 20.24 -7.03 18.54
C SER A 185 19.73 -8.45 18.77
N LEU A 186 19.83 -8.94 20.01
CA LEU A 186 19.44 -10.28 20.43
C LEU A 186 18.19 -10.29 21.33
N THR A 187 17.44 -9.19 21.38
CA THR A 187 16.19 -9.11 22.15
C THR A 187 15.06 -9.88 21.45
N THR A 188 14.25 -10.58 22.24
CA THR A 188 13.05 -11.23 21.69
C THR A 188 12.02 -10.20 21.24
N SER A 189 12.02 -9.00 21.83
CA SER A 189 11.15 -7.89 21.46
C SER A 189 11.49 -7.35 20.06
N LEU A 190 12.77 -7.20 19.71
CA LEU A 190 13.16 -6.84 18.34
C LEU A 190 12.79 -7.94 17.33
N SER A 191 12.96 -9.21 17.71
CA SER A 191 12.53 -10.35 16.88
C SER A 191 11.01 -10.32 16.65
N TYR A 192 10.22 -10.09 17.69
CA TYR A 192 8.76 -9.93 17.60
C TYR A 192 8.36 -8.81 16.65
N LEU A 193 9.02 -7.64 16.73
CA LEU A 193 8.78 -6.52 15.82
C LEU A 193 9.01 -6.93 14.37
N ASN A 194 10.13 -7.60 14.08
CA ASN A 194 10.55 -7.92 12.71
C ASN A 194 9.92 -9.21 12.14
N THR A 195 9.10 -9.91 12.92
CA THR A 195 8.40 -11.14 12.49
C THR A 195 6.89 -10.99 12.67
N THR A 196 6.38 -11.20 13.88
CA THR A 196 4.95 -11.20 14.19
C THR A 196 4.31 -9.84 13.90
N TYR A 197 4.89 -8.75 14.41
CA TYR A 197 4.32 -7.42 14.22
C TYR A 197 4.45 -6.95 12.75
N PHE A 198 5.60 -7.19 12.11
CA PHE A 198 5.79 -6.91 10.69
C PHE A 198 4.75 -7.63 9.80
N GLY A 199 4.40 -8.88 10.15
CA GLY A 199 3.39 -9.67 9.45
C GLY A 199 1.97 -9.11 9.54
N LEU A 200 1.70 -8.12 10.40
CA LEU A 200 0.40 -7.47 10.50
C LEU A 200 0.14 -6.42 9.41
N PHE A 201 1.19 -5.85 8.81
CA PHE A 201 1.04 -4.87 7.74
C PHE A 201 0.44 -5.51 6.49
N ASP A 202 -0.32 -4.74 5.70
CA ASP A 202 -0.79 -5.21 4.40
C ASP A 202 0.40 -5.60 3.48
N PRO A 203 0.29 -6.63 2.63
CA PRO A 203 1.42 -7.13 1.83
C PRO A 203 2.14 -6.08 0.98
N ASN A 204 1.41 -5.09 0.44
CA ASN A 204 1.99 -3.98 -0.33
C ASN A 204 2.76 -2.97 0.54
N ILE A 205 2.41 -2.86 1.83
CA ILE A 205 3.14 -2.05 2.80
C ILE A 205 4.40 -2.80 3.25
N GLN A 206 4.29 -4.11 3.49
CA GLN A 206 5.43 -4.97 3.83
C GLN A 206 6.57 -4.89 2.79
N THR A 207 6.22 -4.81 1.49
CA THR A 207 7.20 -4.66 0.40
C THR A 207 7.79 -3.24 0.32
N SER A 208 7.10 -2.23 0.85
CA SER A 208 7.54 -0.84 0.87
C SER A 208 8.45 -0.53 2.08
N ILE A 209 8.34 -1.30 3.18
CA ILE A 209 9.18 -1.14 4.36
C ILE A 209 10.59 -1.67 4.06
N LYS A 210 11.58 -0.78 4.17
CA LYS A 210 12.99 -1.05 3.89
C LYS A 210 13.61 -1.92 4.98
N GLN A 211 14.52 -2.80 4.58
CA GLN A 211 15.53 -3.36 5.50
C GLN A 211 16.60 -2.29 5.72
N ILE A 212 16.87 -1.95 6.97
CA ILE A 212 17.84 -0.91 7.34
C ILE A 212 18.87 -1.42 8.36
N LYS A 213 19.96 -0.68 8.55
CA LYS A 213 20.93 -0.88 9.63
C LYS A 213 20.98 0.33 10.56
N ILE A 214 20.49 0.17 11.78
CA ILE A 214 20.49 1.23 12.79
C ILE A 214 21.70 1.13 13.72
N PRO A 215 22.21 2.26 14.24
CA PRO A 215 23.19 2.25 15.30
C PRO A 215 22.59 1.67 16.58
N TYR A 216 23.40 0.99 17.38
CA TYR A 216 22.98 0.45 18.68
C TYR A 216 24.17 0.26 19.61
N VAL A 217 23.89 0.10 20.90
CA VAL A 217 24.89 -0.30 21.90
C VAL A 217 24.87 -1.84 22.02
N ALA A 218 25.98 -2.49 21.68
CA ALA A 218 26.11 -3.94 21.80
C ALA A 218 26.24 -4.38 23.27
N GLY A 219 25.61 -5.51 23.60
CA GLY A 219 25.68 -6.09 24.94
C GLY A 219 27.09 -6.59 25.26
N ASN A 220 27.59 -6.32 26.47
CA ASN A 220 28.99 -6.52 26.92
C ASN A 220 30.04 -5.56 26.34
N ALA A 221 29.66 -4.59 25.51
CA ALA A 221 30.56 -3.49 25.22
C ALA A 221 30.90 -2.77 26.53
N LYS A 222 32.16 -2.37 26.72
CA LYS A 222 32.47 -1.30 27.68
C LYS A 222 31.48 -0.15 27.44
N PRO A 223 31.00 0.54 28.49
CA PRO A 223 30.11 1.68 28.33
C PRO A 223 30.62 2.59 27.19
N GLY A 224 29.85 2.72 26.10
CA GLY A 224 30.16 3.62 24.98
C GLY A 224 30.66 3.02 23.64
N VAL A 225 30.72 1.70 23.41
CA VAL A 225 30.97 1.20 22.03
C VAL A 225 29.67 1.07 21.25
N VAL A 226 29.37 2.10 20.46
CA VAL A 226 28.26 2.11 19.50
C VAL A 226 28.68 1.35 18.25
N LYS A 227 27.85 0.40 17.83
CA LYS A 227 27.94 -0.25 16.52
C LYS A 227 27.07 0.52 15.54
N PHE A 228 27.58 0.86 14.37
CA PHE A 228 26.93 1.75 13.41
C PHE A 228 27.35 1.39 11.97
N GLY A 229 26.72 2.02 10.98
CA GLY A 229 26.96 1.73 9.56
C GLY A 229 26.76 0.24 9.24
N GLU A 230 27.77 -0.41 8.65
CA GLU A 230 27.67 -1.83 8.27
C GLU A 230 27.54 -2.80 9.45
N GLU A 231 28.04 -2.42 10.63
CA GLU A 231 27.95 -3.21 11.86
C GLU A 231 26.66 -2.94 12.67
N GLY A 232 25.78 -2.05 12.17
CA GLY A 232 24.50 -1.75 12.81
C GLY A 232 23.54 -2.94 12.85
N VAL A 233 22.47 -2.83 13.65
CA VAL A 233 21.43 -3.87 13.72
C VAL A 233 20.60 -3.84 12.45
N SER A 234 20.56 -4.96 11.75
CA SER A 234 19.70 -5.14 10.59
C SER A 234 18.26 -5.37 11.03
N CYS A 235 17.37 -4.43 10.72
CA CYS A 235 15.94 -4.52 11.06
C CYS A 235 15.08 -3.77 10.04
N LYS A 236 13.77 -4.00 10.08
CA LYS A 236 12.74 -3.20 9.42
C LYS A 236 12.00 -2.31 10.40
N LEU A 237 11.72 -2.86 11.58
CA LEU A 237 10.97 -2.22 12.66
C LEU A 237 11.81 -2.25 13.94
N PHE A 238 11.83 -1.15 14.67
CA PHE A 238 12.70 -0.97 15.83
C PHE A 238 12.09 0.03 16.82
N TRP A 239 12.58 0.01 18.05
CA TRP A 239 12.27 0.99 19.08
C TRP A 239 13.16 2.22 18.90
N LEU A 240 12.59 3.40 19.16
CA LEU A 240 13.38 4.63 19.14
C LEU A 240 14.34 4.68 20.32
N SER A 241 15.58 5.08 20.07
CA SER A 241 16.57 5.35 21.11
C SER A 241 16.22 6.63 21.89
N ALA A 242 16.84 6.80 23.05
CA ALA A 242 16.68 8.02 23.82
C ALA A 242 17.18 9.27 23.07
N ILE A 243 18.27 9.15 22.30
CA ILE A 243 18.76 10.25 21.46
C ILE A 243 17.74 10.60 20.36
N GLU A 244 17.15 9.59 19.70
CA GLU A 244 16.16 9.78 18.64
C GLU A 244 14.93 10.57 19.11
N VAL A 245 14.50 10.36 20.37
CA VAL A 245 13.40 11.12 21.01
C VAL A 245 13.86 12.40 21.73
N GLY A 246 15.12 12.79 21.53
CA GLY A 246 15.69 14.06 21.96
C GLY A 246 16.15 14.14 23.42
N PHE A 247 16.47 13.02 24.06
CA PHE A 247 17.21 13.08 25.33
C PHE A 247 18.63 13.60 25.06
N ASN A 248 19.06 14.54 25.89
CA ASN A 248 20.43 15.03 25.87
C ASN A 248 21.20 14.33 26.98
N TYR A 249 22.16 13.51 26.59
CA TYR A 249 23.08 12.87 27.50
C TYR A 249 24.31 13.76 27.74
N ASN A 250 24.78 13.77 28.98
CA ASN A 250 26.05 14.35 29.39
C ASN A 250 27.19 13.58 28.68
N SER A 251 28.38 14.17 28.57
CA SER A 251 29.55 13.53 27.94
C SER A 251 30.00 12.20 28.59
N THR A 252 29.43 11.84 29.74
CA THR A 252 29.72 10.62 30.51
C THR A 252 28.67 9.51 30.35
N ASP A 253 27.58 9.73 29.62
CA ASP A 253 26.50 8.74 29.49
C ASP A 253 26.82 7.73 28.36
N PRO A 254 26.80 6.41 28.62
CA PRO A 254 27.25 5.41 27.66
C PRO A 254 26.26 5.06 26.54
N MET A 255 25.05 5.63 26.55
CA MET A 255 23.98 5.29 25.61
C MET A 255 23.81 6.37 24.54
N ARG A 256 24.80 6.49 23.64
CA ARG A 256 24.78 7.47 22.53
C ARG A 256 24.52 6.82 21.17
N ASP A 257 23.52 5.95 21.10
CA ASP A 257 23.07 5.34 19.85
C ASP A 257 22.00 6.21 19.18
N GLY A 258 22.25 6.56 17.92
CA GLY A 258 21.31 7.27 17.05
C GLY A 258 21.49 8.78 16.99
N ALA A 259 20.60 9.42 16.23
CA ALA A 259 20.53 10.86 16.04
C ALA A 259 19.10 11.36 16.23
N LYS A 260 18.96 12.58 16.75
CA LYS A 260 17.66 13.17 17.08
C LYS A 260 16.81 13.33 15.82
N LEU A 261 15.55 12.90 15.88
CA LEU A 261 14.62 12.99 14.76
C LEU A 261 13.86 14.33 14.75
N ASP A 262 13.63 14.87 13.56
CA ASP A 262 13.02 16.19 13.31
C ASP A 262 11.71 16.44 14.08
N TYR A 263 10.86 15.42 14.22
CA TYR A 263 9.59 15.58 14.94
C TYR A 263 9.79 15.92 16.42
N PHE A 264 10.88 15.43 17.01
CA PHE A 264 11.28 15.75 18.38
C PHE A 264 12.19 16.98 18.43
N ASP A 265 12.52 17.60 17.29
CA ASP A 265 13.27 18.84 17.17
C ASP A 265 12.37 20.08 17.11
N LEU A 266 11.73 20.41 18.22
CA LEU A 266 11.10 21.71 18.40
C LEU A 266 11.69 22.45 19.60
N THR A 267 12.00 23.70 19.35
CA THR A 267 12.66 24.68 20.21
C THR A 267 12.03 24.77 21.61
N GLY A 268 12.71 24.17 22.60
CA GLY A 268 12.39 24.28 24.02
C GLY A 268 12.00 22.95 24.66
N ASN A 269 12.66 22.62 25.78
CA ASN A 269 12.49 21.36 26.52
C ASN A 269 11.02 21.01 26.85
N SER A 270 10.11 21.98 26.96
CA SER A 270 8.70 21.74 27.30
C SER A 270 7.85 21.18 26.14
N VAL A 271 8.07 21.62 24.90
CA VAL A 271 7.29 21.16 23.74
C VAL A 271 7.74 19.78 23.27
N GLY A 272 9.04 19.51 23.28
CA GLY A 272 9.58 18.17 23.00
C GLY A 272 9.14 17.14 24.04
N ASN A 273 9.15 17.49 25.33
CA ASN A 273 8.69 16.60 26.39
C ASN A 273 7.20 16.24 26.27
N ALA A 274 6.34 17.18 25.85
CA ALA A 274 4.92 16.92 25.65
C ALA A 274 4.61 15.92 24.51
N LYS A 275 5.58 15.69 23.61
CA LYS A 275 5.47 14.69 22.52
C LYS A 275 5.95 13.31 22.92
N ARG A 276 6.61 13.17 24.09
CA ARG A 276 7.03 11.87 24.63
C ARG A 276 5.85 11.27 25.38
N ILE A 277 5.34 10.14 24.92
CA ILE A 277 4.39 9.35 25.70
C ILE A 277 5.23 8.46 26.63
N GLY A 278 5.39 8.91 27.87
CA GLY A 278 5.90 8.06 28.95
C GLY A 278 4.74 7.25 29.53
N LEU A 279 4.93 5.94 29.66
CA LEU A 279 4.17 5.12 30.60
C LEU A 279 4.81 5.22 31.99
#